data_AF-Q98UE9-F1
#
_entry.id   AF-Q98UE9-F1
#
_cell.length_a   1.000
_cell.length_b   1.000
_cell.length_c   1.000
_cell.angle_alpha   90.00
_cell.angle_beta   90.00
_cell.angle_gamma   90.00
#
_symmetry.space_group_name_H-M   'P 1'
#
loop_
_entity.id
_entity.type
_entity.pdbx_description
1 polymer ?
#
loop_
_entity_poly.entity_id
_entity_poly.type
_entity_poly.pdbx_seq_one_letter_code
_entity_poly.pdbx_strand_id
1 'polypeptide(L)'
;SQLEEHCRKVPPTQTKPLPQPPQQPNKVYNPPNYNRIINQISTNEIQGDQNLKVLPPPLPTMPLFTSNSNSTDKPSGPWKDCLQAMEDGHDTSSIYLVKPENTNRLMQVWCDQRHDPGGWTVIQRRLDGSVNFFRNWETYKLGFGNIHGEYWLGLENIYWLTNQDNYKLLITMEDWSGRKMFAEYASFRLETGERIL
;
A
#
# COMPACT_ATOMS: atom_id res chain seq x y z
N SER A 1 52.32 -23.36 -20.08
CA SER A 1 51.27 -22.87 -21.00
C SER A 1 51.32 -21.35 -21.04
N GLN A 2 51.08 -20.67 -22.18
CA GLN A 2 50.97 -19.19 -22.21
C GLN A 2 49.83 -18.65 -21.32
N LEU A 3 48.98 -19.51 -20.76
CA LEU A 3 47.99 -19.17 -19.74
C LEU A 3 48.56 -19.02 -18.30
N GLU A 4 49.67 -19.66 -17.94
CA GLU A 4 50.18 -19.59 -16.55
C GLU A 4 50.97 -18.30 -16.27
N GLU A 5 51.47 -17.64 -17.31
CA GLU A 5 52.27 -16.42 -17.19
C GLU A 5 51.40 -15.14 -17.12
N HIS A 6 50.12 -15.23 -17.52
CA HIS A 6 49.13 -14.15 -17.38
C HIS A 6 48.50 -14.10 -15.98
N CYS A 7 48.45 -15.20 -15.24
CA CYS A 7 47.88 -15.22 -13.89
C CYS A 7 48.84 -14.66 -12.82
N ARG A 8 50.16 -14.58 -13.08
CA ARG A 8 51.15 -14.04 -12.12
C ARG A 8 51.33 -12.52 -12.13
N LYS A 9 50.59 -11.78 -12.98
CA LYS A 9 50.68 -10.32 -13.09
C LYS A 9 49.41 -9.58 -12.64
N VAL A 10 48.58 -10.20 -11.81
CA VAL A 10 47.43 -9.52 -11.19
C VAL A 10 47.92 -8.75 -9.95
N PRO A 11 47.82 -7.41 -9.90
CA PRO A 11 48.07 -6.64 -8.68
C PRO A 11 47.02 -7.01 -7.62
N PRO A 12 47.32 -6.93 -6.32
CA PRO A 12 46.35 -7.25 -5.29
C PRO A 12 45.09 -6.39 -5.46
N THR A 13 43.95 -7.07 -5.50
CA THR A 13 42.61 -6.49 -5.50
C THR A 13 42.51 -5.45 -4.39
N GLN A 14 42.30 -4.19 -4.76
CA GLN A 14 41.75 -3.22 -3.82
C GLN A 14 40.36 -3.74 -3.41
N THR A 15 40.22 -4.18 -2.16
CA THR A 15 38.94 -4.35 -1.52
C THR A 15 38.22 -3.01 -1.55
N LYS A 16 37.31 -2.84 -2.53
CA LYS A 16 36.33 -1.76 -2.49
C LYS A 16 35.56 -1.91 -1.16
N PRO A 17 35.50 -0.88 -0.30
CA PRO A 17 34.66 -0.93 0.88
C PRO A 17 33.21 -1.21 0.44
N LEU A 18 32.51 -2.07 1.18
CA LEU A 18 31.05 -2.19 1.04
C LEU A 18 30.44 -0.78 1.13
N PRO A 19 29.43 -0.44 0.32
CA PRO A 19 28.66 0.78 0.52
C PRO A 19 28.15 0.81 1.96
N GLN A 20 28.54 1.84 2.71
CA GLN A 20 27.97 2.05 4.04
C GLN A 20 26.46 2.28 3.88
N PRO A 21 25.62 1.72 4.76
CA PRO A 21 24.22 2.10 4.83
C PRO A 21 24.12 3.65 4.93
N PRO A 22 23.13 4.29 4.28
CA PRO A 22 22.94 5.72 4.43
C PRO A 22 22.87 6.07 5.92
N GLN A 23 23.79 6.92 6.39
CA GLN A 23 23.73 7.42 7.76
C GLN A 23 22.37 8.12 7.93
N GLN A 24 21.59 7.69 8.93
CA GLN A 24 20.36 8.38 9.28
C GLN A 24 20.72 9.84 9.60
N PRO A 25 20.06 10.84 8.99
CA PRO A 25 20.31 12.22 9.36
C PRO A 25 19.93 12.41 10.83
N ASN A 26 20.93 12.71 11.68
CA ASN A 26 20.76 13.06 13.10
C ASN A 26 20.01 14.39 13.34
N LYS A 27 19.21 14.87 12.36
CA LYS A 27 18.32 16.00 12.59
C LYS A 27 17.04 15.46 13.19
N VAL A 28 16.88 15.71 14.50
CA VAL A 28 15.57 15.66 15.17
C VAL A 28 14.60 16.49 14.31
N TYR A 29 13.66 15.81 13.66
CA TYR A 29 12.61 16.47 12.92
C TYR A 29 11.64 17.09 13.92
N ASN A 30 11.71 18.41 14.08
CA ASN A 30 10.67 19.17 14.76
C ASN A 30 9.58 19.52 13.74
N PRO A 31 8.36 18.97 13.88
CA PRO A 31 7.25 19.36 13.01
C PRO A 31 6.90 20.84 13.22
N PRO A 32 6.56 21.60 12.15
CA PRO A 32 6.02 22.93 12.30
C PRO A 32 4.69 22.88 13.07
N ASN A 33 4.56 23.72 14.09
CA ASN A 33 3.37 23.85 14.92
C ASN A 33 2.27 24.58 14.14
N TYR A 34 1.27 23.83 13.67
CA TYR A 34 0.04 24.42 13.14
C TYR A 34 -0.92 24.71 14.29
N ASN A 35 -1.20 25.99 14.50
CA ASN A 35 -2.22 26.45 15.43
C ASN A 35 -3.58 25.87 15.03
N ARG A 36 -4.10 24.98 15.87
CA ARG A 36 -5.44 24.41 15.74
C ARG A 36 -6.44 25.52 16.05
N ILE A 37 -7.12 26.05 15.03
CA ILE A 37 -8.29 26.90 15.25
C ILE A 37 -9.39 26.01 15.82
N ILE A 38 -9.64 26.14 17.12
CA ILE A 38 -10.81 25.59 17.80
C ILE A 38 -11.95 26.57 17.54
N ASN A 39 -12.87 26.23 16.64
CA ASN A 39 -14.19 26.85 16.67
C ASN A 39 -14.91 26.27 17.90
N GLN A 40 -14.97 27.07 18.95
CA GLN A 40 -15.78 26.85 20.13
C GLN A 40 -17.27 26.93 19.73
N ILE A 41 -18.01 25.85 19.95
CA ILE A 41 -19.42 25.95 20.32
C ILE A 41 -19.56 25.11 21.59
N SER A 42 -19.48 25.77 22.73
CA SER A 42 -20.02 25.27 23.99
C SER A 42 -21.34 25.98 24.22
N THR A 43 -22.42 25.23 24.41
CA THR A 43 -23.20 25.22 25.67
C THR A 43 -24.26 24.13 25.59
N ASN A 44 -24.37 23.38 26.69
CA ASN A 44 -25.40 22.39 26.99
C ASN A 44 -26.77 23.06 27.17
N GLU A 45 -27.83 22.43 26.68
CA GLU A 45 -29.18 22.59 27.23
C GLU A 45 -29.79 21.19 27.45
N ILE A 46 -29.83 20.77 28.71
CA ILE A 46 -30.73 19.73 29.23
C ILE A 46 -31.70 20.47 30.15
N GLN A 47 -32.98 20.55 29.77
CA GLN A 47 -34.15 20.31 30.64
C GLN A 47 -35.44 20.49 29.80
N GLY A 48 -36.31 19.48 29.75
CA GLY A 48 -37.69 19.69 29.29
C GLY A 48 -38.47 18.50 28.75
N ASP A 49 -38.36 17.29 29.32
CA ASP A 49 -39.31 16.21 29.01
C ASP A 49 -40.65 16.45 29.73
N GLN A 50 -41.64 16.93 28.98
CA GLN A 50 -43.06 16.71 29.24
C GLN A 50 -43.73 16.26 27.93
N ASN A 51 -43.97 14.96 27.84
CA ASN A 51 -45.00 14.26 27.07
C ASN A 51 -45.64 14.95 25.85
N LEU A 52 -45.41 14.35 24.66
CA LEU A 52 -46.45 13.84 23.75
C LEU A 52 -45.80 12.85 22.77
N LYS A 53 -46.22 11.58 22.83
CA LYS A 53 -45.85 10.56 21.84
C LYS A 53 -46.33 11.00 20.45
N VAL A 54 -45.40 11.36 19.58
CA VAL A 54 -45.64 11.43 18.13
C VAL A 54 -44.67 10.45 17.46
N LEU A 55 -45.22 9.43 16.81
CA LEU A 55 -44.44 8.45 16.05
C LEU A 55 -43.79 9.14 14.84
N PRO A 56 -42.50 8.90 14.51
CA PRO A 56 -41.91 9.49 13.32
C PRO A 56 -42.54 8.91 12.04
N PRO A 57 -42.68 9.71 10.97
CA PRO A 57 -43.18 9.22 9.69
C PRO A 57 -42.21 8.21 9.07
N PRO A 58 -42.70 7.22 8.29
CA PRO A 58 -41.83 6.25 7.65
C PRO A 58 -40.94 6.93 6.60
N LEU A 59 -39.67 6.54 6.58
CA LEU A 59 -38.69 6.95 5.57
C LEU A 59 -39.16 6.53 4.16
N PRO A 60 -38.97 7.35 3.11
CA PRO A 60 -39.28 6.93 1.75
C PRO A 60 -38.44 5.72 1.37
N THR A 61 -39.11 4.65 0.92
CA THR A 61 -38.47 3.44 0.40
C THR A 61 -37.80 3.77 -0.94
N MET A 62 -36.48 3.66 -1.01
CA MET A 62 -35.73 3.80 -2.27
C MET A 62 -36.21 2.72 -3.27
N PRO A 63 -36.38 3.05 -4.57
CA PRO A 63 -36.74 2.04 -5.55
C PRO A 63 -35.57 1.07 -5.75
N LEU A 64 -35.91 -0.21 -5.88
CA LEU A 64 -34.99 -1.28 -6.23
C LEU A 64 -34.41 -0.99 -7.63
N PHE A 65 -33.11 -0.72 -7.71
CA PHE A 65 -32.40 -0.70 -8.98
C PHE A 65 -32.38 -2.12 -9.55
N THR A 66 -33.21 -2.39 -10.55
CA THR A 66 -33.05 -3.58 -11.40
C THR A 66 -31.90 -3.30 -12.36
N SER A 67 -30.71 -3.82 -12.05
CA SER A 67 -29.63 -3.88 -13.02
C SER A 67 -29.87 -5.08 -13.93
N ASN A 68 -30.25 -4.81 -15.18
CA ASN A 68 -30.13 -5.78 -16.26
C ASN A 68 -28.65 -5.91 -16.60
N SER A 69 -27.99 -6.93 -16.06
CA SER A 69 -26.63 -7.28 -16.45
C SER A 69 -26.65 -8.53 -17.32
N ASN A 70 -26.61 -8.33 -18.64
CA ASN A 70 -26.13 -9.34 -19.58
C ASN A 70 -24.59 -9.33 -19.54
N SER A 71 -24.01 -9.65 -18.39
CA SER A 71 -22.57 -9.89 -18.25
C SER A 71 -22.38 -11.36 -17.98
N THR A 72 -21.51 -12.01 -18.76
CA THR A 72 -20.99 -13.34 -18.44
C THR A 72 -20.45 -13.30 -17.01
N ASP A 73 -21.12 -14.00 -16.09
CA ASP A 73 -20.81 -14.05 -14.65
C ASP A 73 -19.46 -14.77 -14.40
N LYS A 74 -18.36 -14.08 -14.71
CA LYS A 74 -17.06 -14.42 -14.15
C LYS A 74 -17.03 -13.86 -12.72
N PRO A 75 -16.70 -14.67 -11.70
CA PRO A 75 -16.70 -14.20 -10.32
C PRO A 75 -15.77 -12.98 -10.19
N SER A 76 -16.27 -11.93 -9.55
CA SER A 76 -15.58 -10.64 -9.35
C SER A 76 -14.49 -10.71 -8.26
N GLY A 77 -13.72 -11.80 -8.25
CA GLY A 77 -12.73 -12.12 -7.23
C GLY A 77 -13.28 -12.91 -6.04
N PRO A 78 -12.48 -13.08 -4.98
CA PRO A 78 -11.16 -12.46 -4.79
C PRO A 78 -10.06 -13.13 -5.62
N TRP A 79 -9.10 -12.34 -6.09
CA TRP A 79 -7.92 -12.80 -6.85
C TRP A 79 -6.71 -12.99 -5.94
N LYS A 80 -5.71 -13.78 -6.33
CA LYS A 80 -4.46 -13.96 -5.56
C LYS A 80 -3.60 -12.70 -5.52
N ASP A 81 -3.68 -11.88 -6.56
CA ASP A 81 -3.03 -10.58 -6.74
C ASP A 81 -3.65 -9.81 -7.93
N CYS A 82 -3.13 -8.61 -8.21
CA CYS A 82 -3.59 -7.77 -9.31
C CYS A 82 -3.26 -8.32 -10.70
N LEU A 83 -2.23 -9.17 -10.82
CA LEU A 83 -1.88 -9.81 -12.08
C LEU A 83 -2.95 -10.83 -12.48
N GLN A 84 -3.38 -11.67 -11.55
CA GLN A 84 -4.49 -12.60 -11.82
C GLN A 84 -5.78 -11.85 -12.19
N ALA A 85 -6.08 -10.73 -11.51
CA ALA A 85 -7.23 -9.90 -11.88
C ALA A 85 -7.13 -9.40 -13.33
N MET A 86 -5.95 -8.97 -13.76
CA MET A 86 -5.68 -8.51 -15.13
C MET A 86 -5.81 -9.65 -16.14
N GLU A 87 -5.21 -10.81 -15.88
CA GLU A 87 -5.34 -12.03 -16.70
C GLU A 87 -6.81 -12.47 -16.81
N ASP A 88 -7.59 -12.20 -15.77
CA ASP A 88 -9.01 -12.45 -15.76
C ASP A 88 -9.85 -11.47 -16.59
N GLY A 89 -9.22 -10.47 -17.21
CA GLY A 89 -9.85 -9.47 -18.06
C GLY A 89 -10.14 -8.14 -17.36
N HIS A 90 -9.64 -7.93 -16.14
CA HIS A 90 -9.87 -6.69 -15.40
C HIS A 90 -8.67 -5.74 -15.58
N ASP A 91 -8.72 -4.97 -16.67
CA ASP A 91 -7.66 -4.06 -17.15
C ASP A 91 -7.74 -2.62 -16.59
N THR A 92 -8.73 -2.32 -15.76
CA THR A 92 -8.94 -0.99 -15.21
C THR A 92 -8.21 -0.81 -13.90
N SER A 93 -7.40 0.25 -13.77
CA SER A 93 -6.77 0.55 -12.47
C SER A 93 -7.81 1.02 -11.47
N SER A 94 -7.97 0.27 -10.38
CA SER A 94 -9.00 0.52 -9.35
C SER A 94 -8.65 -0.24 -8.07
N ILE A 95 -9.58 -0.26 -7.11
CA ILE A 95 -9.51 -1.10 -5.94
C ILE A 95 -10.04 -2.50 -6.27
N TYR A 96 -9.24 -3.51 -5.95
CA TYR A 96 -9.59 -4.92 -6.09
C TYR A 96 -9.54 -5.61 -4.74
N LEU A 97 -10.32 -6.68 -4.60
CA LEU A 97 -10.28 -7.55 -3.44
C LEU A 97 -9.35 -8.74 -3.72
N VAL A 98 -8.28 -8.85 -2.94
CA VAL A 98 -7.26 -9.88 -3.10
C VAL A 98 -7.26 -10.83 -1.90
N LYS A 99 -7.10 -12.13 -2.17
CA LYS A 99 -6.92 -13.21 -1.21
C LYS A 99 -5.69 -14.05 -1.60
N PRO A 100 -4.51 -13.84 -0.99
CA PRO A 100 -3.34 -14.66 -1.27
C PRO A 100 -3.59 -16.14 -0.94
N GLU A 101 -3.00 -17.07 -1.69
CA GLU A 101 -3.37 -18.49 -1.70
C GLU A 101 -3.19 -19.18 -0.34
N ASN A 102 -2.10 -18.87 0.37
CA ASN A 102 -1.70 -19.54 1.61
C ASN A 102 -2.31 -18.91 2.87
N THR A 103 -3.40 -18.14 2.73
CA THR A 103 -4.08 -17.47 3.84
C THR A 103 -5.57 -17.30 3.58
N ASN A 104 -6.35 -17.14 4.64
CA ASN A 104 -7.77 -16.75 4.55
C ASN A 104 -7.95 -15.23 4.62
N ARG A 105 -6.87 -14.47 4.52
CA ARG A 105 -6.87 -13.02 4.64
C ARG A 105 -7.32 -12.38 3.34
N LEU A 106 -8.36 -11.55 3.44
CA LEU A 106 -8.80 -10.65 2.39
C LEU A 106 -8.16 -9.28 2.59
N MET A 107 -7.72 -8.66 1.49
CA MET A 107 -7.19 -7.31 1.49
C MET A 107 -7.69 -6.53 0.28
N GLN A 108 -8.07 -5.27 0.51
CA GLN A 108 -8.28 -4.34 -0.58
C GLN A 108 -6.93 -3.78 -1.01
N VAL A 109 -6.69 -3.75 -2.31
CA VAL A 109 -5.45 -3.22 -2.91
C VAL A 109 -5.78 -2.31 -4.07
N TRP A 110 -4.95 -1.30 -4.30
CA TRP A 110 -4.97 -0.60 -5.57
C TRP A 110 -4.20 -1.42 -6.60
N CYS A 111 -4.86 -1.81 -7.69
CA CYS A 111 -4.21 -2.43 -8.83
C CYS A 111 -3.87 -1.37 -9.87
N ASP A 112 -2.59 -1.22 -10.20
CA ASP A 112 -2.16 -0.47 -11.37
C ASP A 112 -2.03 -1.42 -12.56
N GLN A 113 -3.07 -1.40 -13.39
CA GLN A 113 -3.19 -2.19 -14.61
C GLN A 113 -2.68 -1.43 -15.85
N ARG A 114 -2.33 -0.15 -15.71
CA ARG A 114 -1.95 0.71 -16.83
C ARG A 114 -0.45 0.90 -16.96
N HIS A 115 0.29 0.82 -15.86
CA HIS A 115 1.74 0.87 -15.90
C HIS A 115 2.30 -0.43 -16.47
N ASP A 116 2.84 -0.40 -17.68
CA ASP A 116 3.40 -1.57 -18.38
C ASP A 116 4.30 -2.42 -17.46
N PRO A 117 4.12 -3.76 -17.41
CA PRO A 117 3.18 -4.60 -18.18
C PRO A 117 1.75 -4.71 -17.61
N GLY A 118 1.43 -3.93 -16.56
CA GLY A 118 0.21 -4.06 -15.76
C GLY A 118 0.34 -5.12 -14.66
N GLY A 119 -0.76 -5.42 -13.97
CA GLY A 119 -0.79 -6.43 -12.91
C GLY A 119 -0.13 -6.00 -11.60
N TRP A 120 0.14 -4.71 -11.41
CA TRP A 120 0.88 -4.23 -10.24
C TRP A 120 -0.03 -4.07 -9.03
N THR A 121 0.26 -4.85 -7.98
CA THR A 121 -0.32 -4.65 -6.66
C THR A 121 0.43 -3.54 -5.93
N VAL A 122 -0.20 -2.39 -5.72
CA VAL A 122 0.45 -1.27 -5.03
C VAL A 122 0.50 -1.55 -3.52
N ILE A 123 1.72 -1.62 -2.96
CA ILE A 123 1.95 -1.91 -1.53
C ILE A 123 2.21 -0.64 -0.69
N GLN A 124 2.64 0.45 -1.33
CA GLN A 124 2.90 1.75 -0.72
C GLN A 124 2.69 2.84 -1.77
N ARG A 125 2.02 3.94 -1.41
CA ARG A 125 1.93 5.13 -2.27
C ARG A 125 2.08 6.44 -1.49
N ARG A 126 2.89 7.36 -2.01
CA ARG A 126 3.02 8.78 -1.56
C ARG A 126 2.64 9.71 -2.71
N LEU A 127 1.95 10.80 -2.40
CA LEU A 127 1.44 11.77 -3.38
C LEU A 127 1.51 13.19 -2.85
N ASP A 128 0.85 13.48 -1.74
CA ASP A 128 0.51 14.84 -1.29
C ASP A 128 0.79 15.09 0.20
N GLY A 129 1.26 14.10 0.95
CA GLY A 129 1.49 14.21 2.39
C GLY A 129 0.21 14.17 3.24
N SER A 130 -0.93 13.78 2.67
CA SER A 130 -2.22 13.63 3.39
C SER A 130 -2.18 12.57 4.50
N VAL A 131 -1.24 11.62 4.43
CA VAL A 131 -1.06 10.58 5.44
C VAL A 131 0.30 10.72 6.10
N ASN A 132 0.31 10.69 7.44
CA ASN A 132 1.54 10.69 8.21
C ASN A 132 2.11 9.26 8.29
N PHE A 133 3.39 9.10 7.91
CA PHE A 133 4.11 7.82 7.92
C PHE A 133 5.00 7.63 9.16
N PHE A 134 5.07 8.61 10.05
CA PHE A 134 5.67 8.43 11.37
C PHE A 134 4.70 7.65 12.26
N ARG A 135 4.90 6.33 12.32
CA ARG A 135 4.00 5.35 12.94
C ARG A 135 4.78 4.31 13.72
N ASN A 136 4.12 3.69 14.69
CA ASN A 136 4.69 2.58 15.45
C ASN A 136 4.67 1.27 14.66
N TRP A 137 5.38 0.26 15.19
CA TRP A 137 5.49 -1.06 14.56
C TRP A 137 4.13 -1.70 14.27
N GLU A 138 3.20 -1.66 15.21
CA GLU A 138 1.90 -2.32 15.06
C GLU A 138 1.09 -1.72 13.91
N THR A 139 1.19 -0.40 13.73
CA THR A 139 0.52 0.29 12.62
C THR A 139 1.16 -0.11 11.28
N TYR A 140 2.50 -0.20 11.21
CA TYR A 140 3.18 -0.69 10.00
C TYR A 140 2.87 -2.16 9.71
N LYS A 141 2.68 -2.96 10.76
CA LYS A 141 2.31 -4.36 10.65
C LYS A 141 0.94 -4.54 10.01
N LEU A 142 -0.05 -3.78 10.49
CA LEU A 142 -1.45 -3.86 10.04
C LEU A 142 -1.73 -3.10 8.73
N GLY A 143 -1.04 -1.99 8.48
CA GLY A 143 -1.34 -1.08 7.37
C GLY A 143 -2.04 0.20 7.83
N PHE A 144 -1.94 1.26 7.03
CA PHE A 144 -2.57 2.55 7.31
C PHE A 144 -2.71 3.42 6.05
N GLY A 145 -3.55 4.45 6.13
CA GLY A 145 -3.77 5.43 5.07
C GLY A 145 -5.06 5.18 4.31
N ASN A 146 -5.12 5.69 3.08
CA ASN A 146 -6.28 5.59 2.20
C ASN A 146 -5.86 4.98 0.85
N ILE A 147 -6.48 3.85 0.47
CA ILE A 147 -6.18 3.15 -0.79
C ILE A 147 -6.44 4.03 -2.03
N HIS A 148 -7.29 5.05 -1.94
CA HIS A 148 -7.49 6.02 -3.02
C HIS A 148 -6.41 7.12 -3.08
N GLY A 149 -5.55 7.24 -2.06
CA GLY A 149 -4.52 8.29 -1.94
C GLY A 149 -3.20 7.71 -1.44
N GLU A 150 -2.66 8.27 -0.36
CA GLU A 150 -1.46 7.74 0.28
C GLU A 150 -1.77 6.59 1.24
N TYR A 151 -1.01 5.50 1.16
CA TYR A 151 -1.17 4.39 2.09
C TYR A 151 0.05 3.48 2.18
N TRP A 152 0.04 2.64 3.21
CA TRP A 152 0.91 1.51 3.42
C TRP A 152 0.03 0.27 3.60
N LEU A 153 0.23 -0.76 2.78
CA LEU A 153 -0.65 -1.94 2.76
C LEU A 153 -0.59 -2.76 4.05
N GLY A 154 0.53 -2.70 4.79
CA GLY A 154 0.75 -3.48 6.00
C GLY A 154 1.74 -4.61 5.79
N LEU A 155 2.71 -4.77 6.69
CA LEU A 155 3.76 -5.79 6.57
C LEU A 155 3.19 -7.20 6.54
N GLU A 156 2.13 -7.50 7.30
CA GLU A 156 1.51 -8.83 7.24
C GLU A 156 0.86 -9.11 5.89
N ASN A 157 0.19 -8.12 5.29
CA ASN A 157 -0.41 -8.26 3.97
C ASN A 157 0.66 -8.48 2.90
N ILE A 158 1.74 -7.68 2.94
CA ILE A 158 2.88 -7.81 2.02
C ILE A 158 3.61 -9.15 2.23
N TYR A 159 3.74 -9.62 3.47
CA TYR A 159 4.29 -10.95 3.76
C TYR A 159 3.49 -12.04 3.05
N TRP A 160 2.16 -12.08 3.24
CA TRP A 160 1.32 -13.11 2.59
C TRP A 160 1.36 -13.04 1.07
N LEU A 161 1.36 -11.83 0.48
CA LEU A 161 1.52 -11.64 -0.96
C LEU A 161 2.86 -12.20 -1.43
N THR A 162 3.96 -11.72 -0.87
CA THR A 162 5.31 -12.05 -1.36
C THR A 162 5.80 -13.47 -1.02
N ASN A 163 5.04 -14.22 -0.23
CA ASN A 163 5.33 -15.61 0.14
C ASN A 163 4.47 -16.64 -0.59
N GLN A 164 3.50 -16.22 -1.43
CA GLN A 164 2.72 -17.17 -2.22
C GLN A 164 3.39 -17.52 -3.57
N ASP A 165 4.26 -16.64 -4.08
CA ASP A 165 4.95 -16.79 -5.36
C ASP A 165 6.22 -15.90 -5.40
N ASN A 166 6.97 -15.92 -6.49
CA ASN A 166 8.10 -15.03 -6.73
C ASN A 166 7.64 -13.68 -7.29
N TYR A 167 7.74 -12.63 -6.47
CA TYR A 167 7.39 -11.27 -6.89
C TYR A 167 8.62 -10.44 -7.21
N LYS A 168 8.50 -9.58 -8.24
CA LYS A 168 9.40 -8.45 -8.45
C LYS A 168 8.86 -7.19 -7.78
N LEU A 169 9.76 -6.27 -7.41
CA LEU A 169 9.38 -4.97 -6.85
C LEU A 169 9.77 -3.85 -7.82
N LEU A 170 8.80 -3.00 -8.15
CA LEU A 170 9.02 -1.76 -8.86
C LEU A 170 8.78 -0.58 -7.93
N ILE A 171 9.76 0.32 -7.84
CA ILE A 171 9.65 1.60 -7.14
C ILE A 171 9.68 2.71 -8.18
N THR A 172 8.60 3.47 -8.29
CA THR A 172 8.53 4.68 -9.12
C THR A 172 8.52 5.92 -8.23
N MET A 173 9.27 6.93 -8.63
CA MET A 173 9.41 8.20 -7.91
C MET A 173 9.33 9.35 -8.89
N GLU A 174 8.73 10.46 -8.46
CA GLU A 174 8.68 11.70 -9.22
C GLU A 174 9.18 12.84 -8.33
N ASP A 175 10.10 13.66 -8.84
CA ASP A 175 10.55 14.86 -8.14
C ASP A 175 9.61 16.06 -8.39
N TRP A 176 9.78 17.13 -7.62
CA TRP A 176 8.96 18.34 -7.73
C TRP A 176 9.11 19.09 -9.07
N SER A 177 10.09 18.72 -9.90
CA SER A 177 10.26 19.24 -11.26
C SER A 177 9.58 18.34 -12.31
N GLY A 178 8.88 17.29 -11.88
CA GLY A 178 8.19 16.32 -12.74
C GLY A 178 9.10 15.23 -13.32
N ARG A 179 10.36 15.12 -12.87
CA ARG A 179 11.27 14.07 -13.36
C ARG A 179 10.95 12.75 -12.68
N LYS A 180 10.69 11.72 -13.48
CA LYS A 180 10.37 10.37 -13.03
C LYS A 180 11.59 9.47 -13.05
N MET A 181 11.79 8.71 -11.99
CA MET A 181 12.85 7.71 -11.83
C MET A 181 12.23 6.39 -11.36
N PHE A 182 12.87 5.27 -11.70
CA PHE A 182 12.44 3.96 -11.24
C PHE A 182 13.60 3.08 -10.79
N ALA A 183 13.30 2.13 -9.93
CA ALA A 183 14.18 1.03 -9.54
C ALA A 183 13.37 -0.27 -9.56
N GLU A 184 13.87 -1.29 -10.26
CA GLU A 184 13.26 -2.62 -10.30
C GLU A 184 14.18 -3.64 -9.63
N TYR A 185 13.59 -4.51 -8.80
CA TYR A 185 14.25 -5.64 -8.17
C TYR A 185 13.57 -6.92 -8.65
N ALA A 186 14.35 -7.81 -9.27
CA ALA A 186 13.83 -9.05 -9.85
C ALA A 186 13.22 -10.02 -8.82
N SER A 187 13.56 -9.88 -7.54
CA SER A 187 12.99 -10.67 -6.45
C SER A 187 12.78 -9.79 -5.22
N PHE A 188 11.61 -9.92 -4.60
CA PHE A 188 11.22 -9.24 -3.38
C PHE A 188 10.37 -10.15 -2.52
N ARG A 189 10.81 -10.37 -1.27
CA ARG A 189 10.14 -11.22 -0.29
C ARG A 189 10.34 -10.66 1.11
N LEU A 190 9.30 -10.70 1.94
CA LEU A 190 9.44 -10.42 3.36
C LEU A 190 9.54 -11.73 4.13
N GLU A 191 10.46 -11.77 5.09
CA GLU A 191 10.59 -12.86 6.06
C GLU A 191 9.72 -12.60 7.30
N THR A 192 9.41 -13.66 8.05
CA THR A 192 8.72 -13.51 9.34
C THR A 192 9.64 -12.82 10.35
N GLY A 193 9.15 -11.76 11.00
CA GLY A 193 9.88 -11.11 12.09
C GLY A 193 9.77 -11.90 13.38
N GLU A 194 10.82 -12.61 13.78
CA GLU A 194 11.05 -12.92 15.19
C GLU A 194 11.46 -11.61 15.87
N ARG A 195 10.63 -11.10 16.79
CA ARG A 195 11.14 -10.13 17.77
C ARG A 195 12.11 -10.91 18.66
N ILE A 196 13.41 -10.75 18.42
CA ILE A 196 14.37 -10.99 19.50
C ILE A 196 14.07 -9.91 20.55
N LEU A 197 13.39 -10.32 21.61
CA LEU A 197 13.19 -9.55 22.83
C LEU A 197 14.49 -9.54 23.64
#